data_AF-A0A660U0B7-F1
#
_entry.id   AF-A0A660U0B7-F1
#
_cell.length_a   1.000
_cell.length_b   1.000
_cell.length_c   1.000
_cell.angle_alpha   90.00
_cell.angle_beta   90.00
_cell.angle_gamma   90.00
#
_symmetry.space_group_name_H-M   'P 1'
#
loop_
_entity.id
_entity.type
_entity.pdbx_description
1 polymer ?
#
loop_
_entity_poly.entity_id
_entity_poly.type
_entity_poly.pdbx_seq_one_letter_code
_entity_poly.pdbx_strand_id
1 'polypeptide(L)'
;MPYRSIFAVSPEVENASGIISAMKDGGNPVFITHTAADVEQTLSAIDAGVSHATHFYDVFPCPVEQDPGVRPCGAVEAVLASPDVSVDFIFDSEHVDPVAVKMALACKGPEKVCLVTDASLGAGNPPGIYKGIGDMEVSFAYEGAPARGTVNSPCPGGLAGSGLTMDRAVRNAVKLLEISIPQACRMASLNPAAVLGLDNELGKIEEGYSANMVLLDDNLEVKATWVKGKREY
;
A
#
# COMPACT_ATOMS: atom_id res chain seq x y z
N MET A 1 -15.55 -6.41 -18.55
CA MET A 1 -15.90 -5.09 -17.98
C MET A 1 -14.63 -4.26 -17.96
N PRO A 2 -14.65 -2.94 -18.22
CA PRO A 2 -13.45 -2.13 -18.00
C PRO A 2 -13.00 -2.29 -16.54
N TYR A 3 -11.70 -2.29 -16.29
CA TYR A 3 -11.14 -2.38 -14.95
C TYR A 3 -11.70 -1.23 -14.10
N ARG A 4 -12.17 -1.52 -12.88
CA ARG A 4 -12.48 -0.47 -11.90
C ARG A 4 -11.17 0.24 -11.61
N SER A 5 -11.10 1.53 -11.95
CA SER A 5 -9.98 2.38 -11.54
C SER A 5 -10.23 2.86 -10.12
N ILE A 6 -9.21 2.75 -9.28
CA ILE A 6 -9.23 3.25 -7.90
C ILE A 6 -8.27 4.42 -7.86
N PHE A 7 -8.73 5.50 -7.24
CA PHE A 7 -7.97 6.72 -7.07
C PHE A 7 -7.91 7.03 -5.60
N ALA A 8 -6.83 7.67 -5.18
CA ALA A 8 -6.69 8.21 -3.86
C ALA A 8 -6.72 9.73 -3.93
N VAL A 9 -7.20 10.36 -2.87
CA VAL A 9 -7.33 11.83 -2.79
C VAL A 9 -6.65 12.36 -1.53
N SER A 10 -6.17 13.59 -1.60
CA SER A 10 -5.66 14.32 -0.43
C SER A 10 -6.82 15.14 0.16
N PRO A 11 -7.28 14.86 1.40
CA PRO A 11 -8.44 15.53 2.00
C PRO A 11 -8.39 17.06 2.03
N GLU A 12 -7.20 17.64 2.11
CA GLU A 12 -6.96 19.08 2.19
C GLU A 12 -7.11 19.81 0.84
N VAL A 13 -7.14 19.08 -0.27
CA VAL A 13 -7.26 19.66 -1.62
C VAL A 13 -8.69 20.19 -1.82
N GLU A 14 -8.78 21.36 -2.47
CA GLU A 14 -10.07 21.99 -2.78
C GLU A 14 -11.01 21.02 -3.52
N ASN A 15 -12.26 20.95 -3.07
CA ASN A 15 -13.30 20.05 -3.60
C ASN A 15 -13.07 18.54 -3.37
N ALA A 16 -12.11 18.12 -2.54
CA ALA A 16 -11.88 16.71 -2.22
C ALA A 16 -13.13 16.01 -1.68
N SER A 17 -13.94 16.68 -0.85
CA SER A 17 -15.19 16.12 -0.30
C SER A 17 -16.21 15.72 -1.37
N GLY A 18 -16.31 16.51 -2.46
CA GLY A 18 -17.17 16.19 -3.61
C GLY A 18 -16.67 14.95 -4.36
N ILE A 19 -15.35 14.80 -4.51
CA ILE A 19 -14.72 13.63 -5.14
C ILE A 19 -14.93 12.38 -4.27
N ILE A 20 -14.71 12.49 -2.95
CA ILE A 20 -14.94 11.41 -1.98
C ILE A 20 -16.38 10.91 -2.07
N SER A 21 -17.35 11.84 -2.06
CA SER A 21 -18.77 11.52 -2.17
C SER A 21 -19.08 10.80 -3.49
N ALA A 22 -18.58 11.33 -4.61
CA ALA A 22 -18.79 10.71 -5.93
C ALA A 22 -18.18 9.31 -6.05
N MET A 23 -17.01 9.08 -5.45
CA MET A 23 -16.37 7.76 -5.42
C MET A 23 -17.19 6.75 -4.60
N LYS A 24 -17.64 7.17 -3.41
CA LYS A 24 -18.48 6.37 -2.53
C LYS A 24 -19.82 6.00 -3.18
N ASP A 25 -20.50 6.99 -3.77
CA ASP A 25 -21.78 6.79 -4.46
C ASP A 25 -21.63 5.89 -5.69
N GLY A 26 -20.43 5.87 -6.30
CA GLY A 26 -20.05 4.94 -7.36
C GLY A 26 -19.78 3.50 -6.90
N GLY A 27 -19.83 3.22 -5.59
CA GLY A 27 -19.58 1.90 -5.00
C GLY A 27 -18.12 1.46 -5.06
N ASN A 28 -17.18 2.40 -5.20
CA ASN A 28 -15.74 2.13 -5.13
C ASN A 28 -15.23 2.43 -3.71
N PRO A 29 -14.22 1.71 -3.22
CA PRO A 29 -13.57 2.10 -1.99
C PRO A 29 -12.85 3.43 -2.19
N VAL A 30 -12.90 4.30 -1.18
CA VAL A 30 -12.30 5.62 -1.23
C VAL A 30 -10.97 5.60 -0.49
N PHE A 31 -9.90 5.97 -1.19
CA PHE A 31 -8.53 5.92 -0.70
C PHE A 31 -8.03 7.34 -0.42
N ILE A 32 -7.12 7.49 0.56
CA ILE A 32 -6.34 8.71 0.77
C ILE A 32 -4.85 8.44 0.72
N THR A 33 -4.09 9.46 0.32
CA THR A 33 -2.63 9.41 0.20
C THR A 33 -2.07 10.81 -0.07
N HIS A 34 -0.75 10.99 -0.12
CA HIS A 34 -0.09 12.25 -0.50
C HIS A 34 -0.73 13.47 0.18
N THR A 35 -0.87 13.41 1.50
CA THR A 35 -1.72 14.35 2.23
C THR A 35 -1.03 14.93 3.44
N ALA A 36 -1.09 16.26 3.55
CA ALA A 36 -0.73 17.03 4.74
C ALA A 36 -1.97 17.45 5.55
N ALA A 37 -3.10 16.76 5.36
CA ALA A 37 -4.34 17.05 6.07
C ALA A 37 -4.16 16.97 7.58
N ASP A 38 -4.80 17.89 8.29
CA ASP A 38 -4.88 17.84 9.74
C ASP A 38 -5.86 16.75 10.22
N VAL A 39 -5.99 16.63 11.54
CA VAL A 39 -6.88 15.64 12.16
C VAL A 39 -8.35 15.88 11.76
N GLU A 40 -8.81 17.14 11.75
CA GLU A 40 -10.21 17.47 11.45
C GLU A 40 -10.56 17.14 9.99
N GLN A 41 -9.70 17.55 9.07
CA GLN A 41 -9.83 17.25 7.64
C GLN A 41 -9.80 15.74 7.38
N THR A 42 -8.90 15.01 8.05
CA THR A 42 -8.80 13.56 7.91
C THR A 42 -10.05 12.85 8.43
N LEU A 43 -10.53 13.20 9.62
CA LEU A 43 -11.74 12.60 10.20
C LEU A 43 -12.98 12.94 9.37
N SER A 44 -13.11 14.17 8.90
CA SER A 44 -14.20 14.59 8.01
C SER A 44 -14.21 13.79 6.69
N ALA A 45 -13.03 13.50 6.13
CA ALA A 45 -12.91 12.65 4.95
C ALA A 45 -13.30 11.18 5.22
N ILE A 46 -12.96 10.66 6.40
CA ILE A 46 -13.37 9.32 6.87
C ILE A 46 -14.88 9.24 7.02
N ASP A 47 -15.50 10.21 7.69
CA ASP A 47 -16.96 10.31 7.82
C ASP A 47 -17.65 10.41 6.46
N ALA A 48 -17.02 11.11 5.51
CA ALA A 48 -17.51 11.21 4.14
C ALA A 48 -17.40 9.89 3.36
N GLY A 49 -16.49 8.97 3.71
CA GLY A 49 -16.43 7.63 3.12
C GLY A 49 -15.03 7.07 2.86
N VAL A 50 -13.96 7.75 3.28
CA VAL A 50 -12.61 7.20 3.20
C VAL A 50 -12.52 5.89 3.97
N SER A 51 -11.95 4.87 3.32
CA SER A 51 -11.91 3.48 3.79
C SER A 51 -10.52 2.85 3.75
N HIS A 52 -9.56 3.51 3.09
CA HIS A 52 -8.19 3.02 2.97
C HIS A 52 -7.19 4.19 2.92
N ALA A 53 -6.01 4.02 3.50
CA ALA A 53 -4.87 4.91 3.29
C ALA A 53 -3.72 4.15 2.61
N THR A 54 -3.31 4.64 1.45
CA THR A 54 -2.32 3.98 0.58
C THR A 54 -0.91 4.47 0.85
N HIS A 55 0.03 3.52 0.72
CA HIS A 55 1.45 3.58 1.10
C HIS A 55 1.64 4.38 2.39
N PHE A 56 0.85 3.98 3.39
CA PHE A 56 0.69 4.68 4.64
C PHE A 56 2.05 4.89 5.33
N TYR A 57 2.28 6.10 5.86
CA TYR A 57 3.58 6.70 6.26
C TYR A 57 4.32 7.44 5.14
N ASP A 58 4.40 6.88 3.95
CA ASP A 58 5.05 7.56 2.82
C ASP A 58 4.17 8.74 2.40
N VAL A 59 4.76 9.92 2.21
CA VAL A 59 4.03 11.16 1.84
C VAL A 59 2.87 11.55 2.78
N PHE A 60 2.93 11.14 4.05
CA PHE A 60 2.15 11.66 5.17
C PHE A 60 3.10 12.45 6.12
N PRO A 61 3.40 13.73 5.83
CA PRO A 61 4.40 14.49 6.60
C PRO A 61 4.00 14.66 8.06
N CYS A 62 5.01 14.71 8.93
CA CYS A 62 4.81 15.08 10.34
C CYS A 62 4.20 16.49 10.44
N PRO A 63 3.14 16.68 11.24
CA PRO A 63 2.60 18.00 11.50
C PRO A 63 3.62 18.88 12.24
N VAL A 64 3.52 20.20 12.04
CA VAL A 64 4.36 21.17 12.74
C VAL A 64 3.92 21.29 14.21
N GLU A 65 4.89 21.33 15.13
CA GLU A 65 4.63 21.63 16.55
C GLU A 65 4.11 23.07 16.70
N GLN A 66 2.93 23.22 17.31
CA GLN A 66 2.31 24.53 17.56
C GLN A 66 2.52 25.02 18.99
N ASP A 67 2.65 24.10 19.95
CA ASP A 67 2.83 24.39 21.37
C ASP A 67 4.03 23.60 21.92
N PRO A 68 5.10 24.26 22.40
CA PRO A 68 6.30 23.61 22.90
C PRO A 68 6.04 22.49 23.93
N GLY A 69 6.47 21.28 23.60
CA GLY A 69 6.31 20.09 24.43
C GLY A 69 5.05 19.26 24.15
N VAL A 70 4.18 19.70 23.25
CA VAL A 70 3.01 18.94 22.80
C VAL A 70 3.32 18.28 21.45
N ARG A 71 3.39 16.95 21.43
CA ARG A 71 3.51 16.20 20.17
C ARG A 71 2.24 16.43 19.34
N PRO A 72 2.33 16.98 18.11
CA PRO A 72 1.15 17.18 17.28
C PRO A 72 0.67 15.86 16.68
N CYS A 73 -0.62 15.80 16.39
CA CYS A 73 -1.26 14.70 15.66
C CYS A 73 -1.69 15.20 14.27
N GLY A 74 -1.68 14.32 13.29
CA GLY A 74 -2.14 14.61 11.92
C GLY A 74 -2.87 13.43 11.30
N ALA A 75 -2.79 13.33 9.98
CA ALA A 75 -3.42 12.26 9.22
C ALA A 75 -3.01 10.85 9.69
N VAL A 76 -1.73 10.62 10.06
CA VAL A 76 -1.25 9.32 10.54
C VAL A 76 -1.99 8.90 11.81
N GLU A 77 -2.02 9.74 12.83
CA GLU A 77 -2.71 9.43 14.09
C GLU A 77 -4.23 9.29 13.89
N ALA A 78 -4.85 10.16 13.09
CA ALA A 78 -6.28 10.10 12.79
C ALA A 78 -6.66 8.79 12.06
N VAL A 79 -5.88 8.38 11.07
CA VAL A 79 -6.08 7.10 10.37
C VAL A 79 -5.91 5.94 11.34
N LEU A 80 -4.85 5.91 12.16
CA LEU A 80 -4.60 4.81 13.11
C LEU A 80 -5.69 4.66 14.16
N ALA A 81 -6.21 5.78 14.66
CA ALA A 81 -7.31 5.80 15.63
C ALA A 81 -8.66 5.40 15.01
N SER A 82 -8.79 5.45 13.69
CA SER A 82 -10.03 5.12 12.98
C SER A 82 -10.13 3.63 12.71
N PRO A 83 -11.09 2.92 13.34
CA PRO A 83 -11.21 1.47 13.19
C PRO A 83 -11.61 1.09 11.78
N ASP A 84 -12.38 1.93 11.08
CA ASP A 84 -12.98 1.62 9.76
C ASP A 84 -12.03 1.78 8.57
N VAL A 85 -10.86 2.41 8.78
CA VAL A 85 -9.88 2.65 7.73
C VAL A 85 -8.82 1.56 7.74
N SER A 86 -8.59 0.93 6.59
CA SER A 86 -7.46 0.02 6.37
C SER A 86 -6.23 0.76 5.83
N VAL A 87 -5.06 0.14 5.89
CA VAL A 87 -3.80 0.73 5.42
C VAL A 87 -3.01 -0.27 4.61
N ASP A 88 -2.24 0.20 3.64
CA ASP A 88 -1.24 -0.59 2.94
C ASP A 88 0.16 0.01 3.12
N PHE A 89 1.19 -0.83 3.00
CA PHE A 89 2.59 -0.44 3.19
C PHE A 89 3.48 -1.00 2.08
N ILE A 90 4.44 -0.18 1.61
CA ILE A 90 5.54 -0.62 0.75
C ILE A 90 6.60 -1.26 1.64
N PHE A 91 6.49 -2.57 1.87
CA PHE A 91 7.34 -3.23 2.86
C PHE A 91 8.66 -3.76 2.28
N ASP A 92 9.47 -2.85 1.74
CA ASP A 92 10.78 -3.13 1.14
C ASP A 92 11.98 -2.87 2.08
N SER A 93 11.72 -2.59 3.36
CA SER A 93 12.68 -2.18 4.41
C SER A 93 13.31 -0.80 4.26
N GLU A 94 12.87 0.00 3.30
CA GLU A 94 13.41 1.34 3.01
C GLU A 94 12.35 2.42 3.13
N HIS A 95 11.14 2.19 2.58
CA HIS A 95 10.03 3.15 2.63
C HIS A 95 9.52 3.35 4.06
N VAL A 96 9.34 2.24 4.79
CA VAL A 96 8.75 2.26 6.12
C VAL A 96 9.49 1.36 7.11
N ASP A 97 9.74 1.88 8.30
CA ASP A 97 10.32 1.13 9.41
C ASP A 97 9.33 0.06 9.91
N PRO A 98 9.77 -1.18 10.21
CA PRO A 98 8.91 -2.22 10.76
C PRO A 98 8.09 -1.81 11.99
N VAL A 99 8.56 -0.87 12.80
CA VAL A 99 7.84 -0.33 13.96
C VAL A 99 6.50 0.29 13.56
N ALA A 100 6.45 1.02 12.45
CA ALA A 100 5.22 1.63 11.95
C ALA A 100 4.17 0.57 11.57
N VAL A 101 4.60 -0.50 10.90
CA VAL A 101 3.71 -1.61 10.53
C VAL A 101 3.25 -2.40 11.76
N LYS A 102 4.14 -2.65 12.73
CA LYS A 102 3.79 -3.28 14.02
C LYS A 102 2.76 -2.44 14.78
N MET A 103 2.90 -1.12 14.78
CA MET A 103 1.91 -0.22 15.38
C MET A 103 0.57 -0.27 14.64
N ALA A 104 0.58 -0.24 13.31
CA ALA A 104 -0.65 -0.37 12.52
C ALA A 104 -1.37 -1.70 12.79
N LEU A 105 -0.63 -2.81 12.90
CA LEU A 105 -1.18 -4.11 13.30
C LEU A 105 -1.82 -4.06 14.70
N ALA A 106 -1.21 -3.35 15.65
CA ALA A 106 -1.74 -3.19 17.01
C ALA A 106 -3.01 -2.32 17.04
N CYS A 107 -3.05 -1.23 16.28
CA CYS A 107 -4.19 -0.31 16.23
C CYS A 107 -5.38 -0.86 15.44
N LYS A 108 -5.12 -1.52 14.31
CA LYS A 108 -6.14 -1.88 13.30
C LYS A 108 -6.48 -3.37 13.28
N GLY A 109 -5.64 -4.20 13.86
CA GLY A 109 -5.70 -5.65 13.73
C GLY A 109 -5.14 -6.15 12.39
N PRO A 110 -4.86 -7.46 12.29
CA PRO A 110 -4.23 -8.05 11.11
C PRO A 110 -5.08 -7.95 9.84
N GLU A 111 -6.38 -7.68 9.95
CA GLU A 111 -7.31 -7.78 8.81
C GLU A 111 -7.42 -6.47 8.03
N LYS A 112 -6.85 -5.39 8.57
CA LYS A 112 -6.89 -4.03 8.01
C LYS A 112 -5.51 -3.51 7.63
N VAL A 113 -4.49 -4.36 7.67
CA VAL A 113 -3.14 -4.04 7.19
C VAL A 113 -2.85 -4.85 5.94
N CYS A 114 -2.47 -4.18 4.87
CA CYS A 114 -2.19 -4.76 3.56
C CYS A 114 -0.70 -4.57 3.21
N LEU A 115 -0.23 -5.40 2.28
CA LEU A 115 1.04 -5.19 1.59
C LEU A 115 0.74 -4.66 0.18
N VAL A 116 1.45 -3.61 -0.21
CA VAL A 116 1.50 -3.13 -1.58
C VAL A 116 2.96 -3.12 -2.04
N THR A 117 3.19 -3.19 -3.35
CA THR A 117 4.55 -3.02 -3.87
C THR A 117 4.87 -1.57 -4.17
N ASP A 118 3.90 -0.80 -4.70
CA ASP A 118 4.17 0.47 -5.39
C ASP A 118 5.36 0.33 -6.36
N ALA A 119 5.41 -0.80 -7.05
CA ALA A 119 6.53 -1.19 -7.88
C ALA A 119 6.64 -0.24 -9.09
N SER A 120 7.83 0.31 -9.27
CA SER A 120 8.17 1.21 -10.36
C SER A 120 8.76 0.45 -11.55
N LEU A 121 8.99 1.18 -12.64
CA LEU A 121 9.58 0.65 -13.87
C LEU A 121 10.93 0.00 -13.58
N GLY A 122 11.08 -1.29 -13.85
CA GLY A 122 12.32 -2.03 -13.57
C GLY A 122 12.25 -2.94 -12.33
N ALA A 123 11.16 -2.92 -11.55
CA ALA A 123 10.91 -3.97 -10.58
C ALA A 123 10.95 -5.37 -11.25
N GLY A 124 11.67 -6.32 -10.64
CA GLY A 124 11.90 -7.65 -11.22
C GLY A 124 12.86 -7.69 -12.42
N ASN A 125 13.55 -6.60 -12.75
CA ASN A 125 14.56 -6.53 -13.81
C ASN A 125 15.96 -6.23 -13.23
N PRO A 126 17.05 -6.41 -14.01
CA PRO A 126 18.40 -6.05 -13.59
C PRO A 126 18.53 -4.57 -13.16
N PRO A 127 19.50 -4.23 -12.30
CA PRO A 127 19.73 -2.84 -11.90
C PRO A 127 20.07 -1.96 -13.10
N GLY A 128 19.69 -0.68 -13.03
CA GLY A 128 19.88 0.27 -14.12
C GLY A 128 18.94 1.46 -14.05
N ILE A 129 18.95 2.25 -15.11
CA ILE A 129 18.06 3.41 -15.30
C ILE A 129 16.91 3.00 -16.21
N TYR A 130 15.69 3.28 -15.78
CA TYR A 130 14.46 3.02 -16.52
C TYR A 130 13.73 4.34 -16.79
N LYS A 131 13.35 4.55 -18.05
CA LYS A 131 12.63 5.75 -18.51
C LYS A 131 11.16 5.39 -18.76
N GLY A 132 10.27 6.14 -18.12
CA GLY A 132 8.83 6.04 -18.26
C GLY A 132 8.26 7.04 -19.26
N ILE A 133 6.98 7.36 -19.06
CA ILE A 133 6.29 8.40 -19.82
C ILE A 133 6.63 9.77 -19.20
N GLY A 134 6.95 10.76 -20.03
CA GLY A 134 7.31 12.11 -19.58
C GLY A 134 8.68 12.14 -18.90
N ASP A 135 8.79 12.93 -17.82
CA ASP A 135 10.04 13.13 -17.06
C ASP A 135 10.28 12.05 -15.99
N MET A 136 9.50 10.96 -16.01
CA MET A 136 9.69 9.83 -15.10
C MET A 136 10.94 9.05 -15.51
N GLU A 137 12.04 9.27 -14.78
CA GLU A 137 13.26 8.49 -14.91
C GLU A 137 13.73 8.05 -13.53
N VAL A 138 13.81 6.72 -13.34
CA VAL A 138 14.17 6.10 -12.07
C VAL A 138 15.40 5.22 -12.22
N SER A 139 16.12 5.04 -11.13
CA SER A 139 17.32 4.20 -11.06
C SER A 139 17.24 3.19 -9.93
N PHE A 140 17.81 2.02 -10.18
CA PHE A 140 17.93 0.92 -9.24
C PHE A 140 19.40 0.58 -9.05
N ALA A 141 19.90 0.70 -7.83
CA ALA A 141 21.29 0.41 -7.50
C ALA A 141 21.62 -1.09 -7.52
N TYR A 142 20.62 -1.93 -7.26
CA TYR A 142 20.69 -3.40 -7.25
C TYR A 142 19.30 -3.99 -7.55
N GLU A 143 19.22 -5.30 -7.75
CA GLU A 143 17.96 -5.97 -8.10
C GLU A 143 16.89 -5.82 -7.00
N GLY A 144 15.78 -5.17 -7.39
CA GLY A 144 14.69 -4.77 -6.51
C GLY A 144 15.10 -3.85 -5.35
N ALA A 145 16.09 -2.99 -5.57
CA ALA A 145 16.30 -1.80 -4.76
C ALA A 145 15.06 -0.89 -4.76
N PRO A 146 14.87 0.01 -3.78
CA PRO A 146 13.92 1.09 -3.92
C PRO A 146 14.24 1.91 -5.17
N ALA A 147 13.21 2.35 -5.89
CA ALA A 147 13.40 3.16 -7.08
C ALA A 147 13.74 4.59 -6.64
N ARG A 148 14.83 5.16 -7.18
CA ARG A 148 15.19 6.55 -6.90
C ARG A 148 15.20 7.39 -8.15
N GLY A 149 14.65 8.60 -8.04
CA GLY A 149 14.67 9.59 -9.11
C GLY A 149 16.10 9.89 -9.56
N THR A 150 16.33 9.94 -10.86
CA THR A 150 17.66 10.32 -11.40
C THR A 150 17.88 11.83 -11.32
N VAL A 151 19.06 12.28 -11.76
CA VAL A 151 19.37 13.72 -11.95
C VAL A 151 18.41 14.43 -12.90
N ASN A 152 17.71 13.69 -13.77
CA ASN A 152 16.72 14.22 -14.71
C ASN A 152 15.29 14.23 -14.14
N SER A 153 15.09 13.68 -12.95
CA SER A 153 13.76 13.63 -12.31
C SER A 153 13.48 14.90 -11.49
N PRO A 154 12.21 15.22 -11.19
CA PRO A 154 11.85 16.37 -10.36
C PRO A 154 12.40 16.32 -8.92
N CYS A 155 12.68 15.12 -8.41
CA CYS A 155 13.23 14.90 -7.08
C CYS A 155 14.44 13.95 -7.15
N PRO A 156 15.62 14.44 -7.59
CA PRO A 156 16.82 13.62 -7.70
C PRO A 156 17.19 12.94 -6.37
N GLY A 157 17.38 11.62 -6.40
CA GLY A 157 17.70 10.81 -5.22
C GLY A 157 16.52 10.51 -4.29
N GLY A 158 15.36 11.16 -4.47
CA GLY A 158 14.13 10.85 -3.75
C GLY A 158 13.56 9.49 -4.15
N LEU A 159 12.77 8.88 -3.27
CA LEU A 159 12.01 7.66 -3.58
C LEU A 159 10.97 7.95 -4.66
N ALA A 160 10.81 7.03 -5.60
CA ALA A 160 9.93 7.15 -6.77
C ALA A 160 9.29 5.79 -7.11
N GLY A 161 8.61 5.23 -6.11
CA GLY A 161 8.15 3.84 -6.06
C GLY A 161 9.26 2.88 -5.62
N SER A 162 9.03 1.59 -5.82
CA SER A 162 9.93 0.54 -5.32
C SER A 162 10.36 -0.45 -6.41
N GLY A 163 11.39 -1.24 -6.10
CA GLY A 163 11.71 -2.47 -6.83
C GLY A 163 11.10 -3.71 -6.19
N LEU A 164 10.17 -3.53 -5.25
CA LEU A 164 9.59 -4.60 -4.44
C LEU A 164 8.69 -5.51 -5.29
N THR A 165 8.86 -6.81 -5.12
CA THR A 165 7.93 -7.82 -5.62
C THR A 165 7.07 -8.34 -4.46
N MET A 166 5.87 -8.83 -4.76
CA MET A 166 4.93 -9.24 -3.70
C MET A 166 5.46 -10.42 -2.87
N ASP A 167 6.19 -11.37 -3.49
CA ASP A 167 6.84 -12.47 -2.77
C ASP A 167 7.93 -11.95 -1.79
N ARG A 168 8.67 -10.91 -2.18
CA ARG A 168 9.64 -10.23 -1.30
C ARG A 168 8.94 -9.49 -0.18
N ALA A 169 7.81 -8.81 -0.46
CA ALA A 169 7.01 -8.15 0.56
C ALA A 169 6.50 -9.15 1.62
N VAL A 170 6.02 -10.32 1.19
CA VAL A 170 5.59 -11.41 2.10
C VAL A 170 6.77 -11.94 2.91
N ARG A 171 7.93 -12.19 2.28
CA ARG A 171 9.16 -12.61 2.98
C ARG A 171 9.60 -11.59 4.03
N ASN A 172 9.58 -10.31 3.67
CA ASN A 172 9.90 -9.22 4.59
C ASN A 172 8.91 -9.18 5.75
N ALA A 173 7.61 -9.31 5.49
CA ALA A 173 6.58 -9.34 6.54
C ALA A 173 6.83 -10.47 7.54
N VAL A 174 7.02 -11.70 7.08
CA VAL A 174 7.34 -12.84 7.95
C VAL A 174 8.60 -12.59 8.78
N LYS A 175 9.67 -12.11 8.14
CA LYS A 175 10.98 -11.94 8.80
C LYS A 175 11.06 -10.75 9.75
N LEU A 176 10.58 -9.58 9.33
CA LEU A 176 10.78 -8.31 10.03
C LEU A 176 9.65 -8.00 11.02
N LEU A 177 8.44 -8.50 10.75
CA LEU A 177 7.30 -8.37 11.67
C LEU A 177 7.18 -9.59 12.60
N GLU A 178 7.90 -10.68 12.30
CA GLU A 178 7.89 -11.94 13.07
C GLU A 178 6.48 -12.55 13.15
N ILE A 179 5.72 -12.42 12.05
CA ILE A 179 4.35 -12.95 11.92
C ILE A 179 4.34 -14.27 11.15
N SER A 180 3.25 -15.03 11.30
CA SER A 180 3.08 -16.30 10.60
C SER A 180 2.93 -16.12 9.08
N ILE A 181 3.30 -17.14 8.30
CA ILE A 181 3.10 -17.17 6.85
C ILE A 181 1.63 -16.93 6.48
N PRO A 182 0.62 -17.59 7.09
CA PRO A 182 -0.78 -17.30 6.79
C PRO A 182 -1.17 -15.83 6.99
N GLN A 183 -0.65 -15.18 8.04
CA GLN A 183 -0.91 -13.77 8.30
C GLN A 183 -0.27 -12.87 7.23
N ALA A 184 0.99 -13.12 6.86
CA ALA A 184 1.64 -12.37 5.78
C ALA A 184 0.95 -12.57 4.42
N CYS A 185 0.55 -13.80 4.09
CA CYS A 185 -0.23 -14.11 2.89
C CYS A 185 -1.60 -13.42 2.91
N ARG A 186 -2.22 -13.30 4.09
CA ARG A 186 -3.47 -12.56 4.26
C ARG A 186 -3.31 -11.09 3.90
N MET A 187 -2.25 -10.45 4.40
CA MET A 187 -1.93 -9.04 4.11
C MET A 187 -1.65 -8.81 2.61
N ALA A 188 -1.16 -9.81 1.89
CA ALA A 188 -0.88 -9.74 0.45
C ALA A 188 -2.05 -10.19 -0.46
N SER A 189 -3.13 -10.74 0.10
CA SER A 189 -4.17 -11.40 -0.69
C SER A 189 -5.59 -11.10 -0.19
N LEU A 190 -6.00 -11.71 0.93
CA LEU A 190 -7.36 -11.56 1.44
C LEU A 190 -7.68 -10.12 1.86
N ASN A 191 -6.74 -9.43 2.51
CA ASN A 191 -6.99 -8.06 2.98
C ASN A 191 -7.15 -7.09 1.79
N PRO A 192 -6.24 -7.07 0.78
CA PRO A 192 -6.48 -6.32 -0.45
C PRO A 192 -7.79 -6.71 -1.15
N ALA A 193 -8.13 -8.00 -1.23
CA ALA A 193 -9.40 -8.42 -1.82
C ALA A 193 -10.61 -7.82 -1.07
N ALA A 194 -10.58 -7.78 0.26
CA ALA A 194 -11.64 -7.19 1.08
C ALA A 194 -11.73 -5.66 0.90
N VAL A 195 -10.59 -4.96 0.85
CA VAL A 195 -10.54 -3.52 0.54
C VAL A 195 -11.21 -3.22 -0.80
N LEU A 196 -11.05 -4.11 -1.77
CA LEU A 196 -11.60 -3.99 -3.12
C LEU A 196 -13.05 -4.51 -3.26
N GLY A 197 -13.61 -5.14 -2.23
CA GLY A 197 -14.91 -5.81 -2.27
C GLY A 197 -14.92 -7.06 -3.17
N LEU A 198 -13.81 -7.78 -3.23
CA LEU A 198 -13.57 -9.00 -4.02
C LEU A 198 -13.31 -10.23 -3.16
N ASP A 199 -13.44 -10.14 -1.83
CA ASP A 199 -13.16 -11.21 -0.87
C ASP A 199 -14.21 -12.34 -0.84
N ASN A 200 -15.27 -12.21 -1.64
CA ASN A 200 -16.22 -13.27 -1.95
C ASN A 200 -15.78 -14.17 -3.12
N GLU A 201 -14.77 -13.76 -3.90
CA GLU A 201 -14.26 -14.52 -5.06
C GLU A 201 -12.73 -14.72 -5.04
N LEU A 202 -11.98 -13.87 -4.35
CA LEU A 202 -10.52 -13.86 -4.29
C LEU A 202 -9.99 -13.92 -2.85
N GLY A 203 -8.70 -14.26 -2.71
CA GLY A 203 -7.98 -14.13 -1.44
C GLY A 203 -8.05 -15.35 -0.52
N LYS A 204 -8.76 -16.41 -0.89
CA LYS A 204 -8.86 -17.66 -0.12
C LYS A 204 -8.66 -18.90 -0.99
N ILE A 205 -8.18 -19.97 -0.36
CA ILE A 205 -8.18 -21.32 -0.93
C ILE A 205 -9.35 -22.05 -0.27
N GLU A 206 -10.52 -21.91 -0.87
CA GLU A 206 -11.79 -22.44 -0.36
C GLU A 206 -12.71 -22.78 -1.55
N GLU A 207 -13.62 -23.73 -1.38
CA GLU A 207 -14.60 -24.06 -2.42
C GLU A 207 -15.42 -22.80 -2.81
N GLY A 208 -15.64 -22.62 -4.12
CA GLY A 208 -16.35 -21.46 -4.67
C GLY A 208 -15.47 -20.24 -5.00
N TYR A 209 -14.22 -20.20 -4.52
CA TYR A 209 -13.27 -19.12 -4.86
C TYR A 209 -12.55 -19.38 -6.19
N SER A 210 -12.06 -18.31 -6.84
CA SER A 210 -11.23 -18.43 -8.04
C SER A 210 -9.92 -19.14 -7.71
N ALA A 211 -9.55 -20.12 -8.54
CA ALA A 211 -8.30 -20.87 -8.43
C ALA A 211 -7.06 -20.04 -8.85
N ASN A 212 -6.83 -18.93 -8.14
CA ASN A 212 -5.62 -18.12 -8.20
C ASN A 212 -4.72 -18.52 -7.04
N MET A 213 -3.59 -19.15 -7.33
CA MET A 213 -2.75 -19.79 -6.31
C MET A 213 -1.28 -19.55 -6.61
N VAL A 214 -0.48 -19.54 -5.55
CA VAL A 214 0.99 -19.53 -5.62
C VAL A 214 1.52 -20.70 -4.80
N LEU A 215 2.44 -21.45 -5.40
CA LEU A 215 3.24 -22.45 -4.67
C LEU A 215 4.55 -21.79 -4.27
N LEU A 216 4.83 -21.81 -2.97
CA LEU A 216 6.07 -21.32 -2.38
C LEU A 216 6.89 -22.50 -1.86
N ASP A 217 8.21 -22.40 -1.90
CA ASP A 217 9.10 -23.33 -1.17
C ASP A 217 9.34 -22.88 0.28
N ASP A 218 10.21 -23.61 1.00
CA ASP A 218 10.53 -23.34 2.41
C ASP A 218 11.20 -21.97 2.63
N ASN A 219 11.79 -21.38 1.58
CA ASN A 219 12.37 -20.04 1.61
C ASN A 219 11.36 -18.96 1.17
N LEU A 220 10.10 -19.36 0.96
CA LEU A 220 9.03 -18.54 0.40
C LEU A 220 9.33 -18.02 -1.01
N GLU A 221 10.11 -18.76 -1.80
CA GLU A 221 10.34 -18.45 -3.21
C GLU A 221 9.24 -19.06 -4.08
N VAL A 222 8.81 -18.32 -5.10
CA VAL A 222 7.75 -18.76 -6.01
C VAL A 222 8.24 -19.92 -6.87
N LYS A 223 7.51 -21.04 -6.84
CA LYS A 223 7.79 -22.24 -7.66
C LYS A 223 6.79 -22.45 -8.78
N ALA A 224 5.55 -22.02 -8.59
CA ALA A 224 4.51 -22.09 -9.59
C ALA A 224 3.37 -21.11 -9.26
N THR A 225 2.66 -20.66 -10.29
CA THR A 225 1.45 -19.85 -10.13
C THR A 225 0.32 -20.37 -11.00
N TRP A 226 -0.90 -20.21 -10.51
CA TRP A 226 -2.11 -20.49 -11.24
C TRP A 226 -2.98 -19.24 -11.29
N VAL A 227 -3.56 -18.97 -12.46
CA VAL A 227 -4.56 -17.93 -12.67
C VAL A 227 -5.80 -18.60 -13.24
N LYS A 228 -6.92 -18.52 -12.50
CA LYS A 228 -8.20 -19.17 -12.84
C LYS A 228 -8.03 -20.67 -13.16
N GLY A 229 -7.19 -21.35 -12.38
CA GLY A 229 -6.90 -22.79 -12.51
C GLY A 229 -5.88 -23.15 -13.60
N LYS A 230 -5.43 -22.20 -14.42
CA LYS A 230 -4.39 -22.44 -15.43
C LYS A 230 -3.03 -22.07 -14.86
N ARG A 231 -2.06 -22.97 -15.01
CA ARG A 231 -0.66 -22.72 -14.62
C ARG A 231 -0.03 -21.69 -15.56
N GLU A 232 0.58 -20.65 -15.00
CA GLU A 232 1.27 -19.57 -15.75
C GLU A 232 2.78 -19.50 -15.45
N TYR A 233 3.21 -20.08 -14.34
CA TYR A 233 4.62 -20.27 -13.93
C TYR A 233 4.76 -21.65 -13.28
#